data_AF-A0A1E7FWH3-F1
#
_entry.id   AF-A0A1E7FWH3-F1
#
_cell.length_a   1.000
_cell.length_b   1.000
_cell.length_c   1.000
_cell.angle_alpha   90.00
_cell.angle_beta   90.00
_cell.angle_gamma   90.00
#
_symmetry.space_group_name_H-M   'P 1'
#
loop_
_entity.id
_entity.type
_entity.pdbx_description
1 polymer ?
#
loop_
_entity_poly.entity_id
_entity_poly.type
_entity_poly.pdbx_seq_one_letter_code
_entity_poly.pdbx_strand_id
1 'polypeptide(L)'
;MHRYDCALFCLTTFANIIEGSDICRMLTEINVVLQSGSSISWLKWLCQWIVKQTDSFREEILAIGNTKASNEDTNERNNNSNNTSNDEDEGLHKHEEENLVAAGNGCVVLACLITEPNNDDPESSVTIQTLIKDQMPPNKDGSSSDLTLIVNTLKAYCNYYHISMGQVSFAIIAPVKKLIEELDDIIKVEESPLD
;
A
#
# COMPACT_ATOMS: atom_id res chain seq x y z
N MET A 1 5.78 -2.58 23.79
CA MET A 1 5.62 -3.50 22.66
C MET A 1 4.18 -4.04 22.71
N HIS A 2 3.24 -3.37 22.03
CA HIS A 2 1.78 -3.69 21.94
C HIS A 2 1.04 -2.83 20.89
N ARG A 3 1.69 -1.83 20.25
CA ARG A 3 1.02 -0.93 19.29
C ARG A 3 0.81 -1.53 17.90
N TYR A 4 1.70 -2.43 17.49
CA TYR A 4 1.67 -3.02 16.14
C TYR A 4 0.44 -3.92 15.95
N ASP A 5 0.10 -4.75 16.94
CA ASP A 5 -1.06 -5.64 16.88
C ASP A 5 -2.41 -4.90 16.79
N CYS A 6 -2.56 -3.79 17.52
CA CYS A 6 -3.79 -3.01 17.49
C CYS A 6 -4.02 -2.32 16.14
N ALA A 7 -2.96 -1.80 15.50
CA ALA A 7 -3.09 -1.12 14.22
C ALA A 7 -3.52 -2.11 13.12
N LEU A 8 -2.88 -3.27 13.06
CA LEU A 8 -3.25 -4.32 12.11
C LEU A 8 -4.68 -4.81 12.34
N PHE A 9 -5.04 -5.13 13.58
CA PHE A 9 -6.40 -5.54 13.93
C PHE A 9 -7.45 -4.50 13.53
N CYS A 10 -7.20 -3.22 13.81
CA CYS A 10 -8.11 -2.14 13.43
C CYS A 10 -8.22 -2.00 11.91
N LEU A 11 -7.12 -2.06 11.17
CA LEU A 11 -7.13 -1.94 9.70
C LEU A 11 -7.89 -3.10 9.05
N THR A 12 -7.63 -4.34 9.48
CA THR A 12 -8.39 -5.51 8.99
C THR A 12 -9.88 -5.39 9.34
N THR A 13 -10.20 -4.90 10.55
CA THR A 13 -11.59 -4.65 10.96
C THR A 13 -12.23 -3.58 10.08
N PHE A 14 -11.53 -2.48 9.79
CA PHE A 14 -12.04 -1.43 8.91
C PHE A 14 -12.29 -1.96 7.49
N ALA A 15 -11.38 -2.75 6.92
CA ALA A 15 -11.57 -3.36 5.61
C ALA A 15 -12.86 -4.21 5.57
N ASN A 16 -13.07 -5.07 6.58
CA ASN A 16 -14.28 -5.88 6.68
C ASN A 16 -15.56 -5.06 6.82
N ILE A 17 -15.52 -3.92 7.54
CA ILE A 17 -16.69 -3.06 7.68
C ILE A 17 -16.98 -2.32 6.38
N ILE A 18 -15.96 -1.84 5.67
CA ILE A 18 -16.10 -1.20 4.36
C ILE A 18 -16.78 -2.17 3.40
N GLU A 19 -16.21 -3.37 3.21
CA GLU A 19 -16.77 -4.40 2.30
C GLU A 19 -18.17 -4.89 2.71
N GLY A 20 -18.50 -4.83 4.00
CA GLY A 20 -19.74 -5.34 4.56
C GLY A 20 -20.86 -4.30 4.73
N SER A 21 -20.58 -3.00 4.55
CA SER A 21 -21.57 -1.95 4.84
C SER A 21 -21.30 -0.64 4.10
N ASP A 22 -22.37 0.05 3.73
CA ASP A 22 -22.31 1.35 3.05
C ASP A 22 -21.93 2.49 4.01
N ILE A 23 -20.71 2.42 4.56
CA ILE A 23 -20.17 3.40 5.52
C ILE A 23 -18.99 4.19 4.98
N CYS A 24 -18.62 3.99 3.70
CA CYS A 24 -17.49 4.67 3.06
C CYS A 24 -17.59 6.19 3.26
N ARG A 25 -18.79 6.77 3.07
CA ARG A 25 -19.04 8.19 3.32
C ARG A 25 -18.76 8.59 4.77
N MET A 26 -19.27 7.84 5.74
CA MET A 26 -19.05 8.13 7.15
C MET A 26 -17.57 8.13 7.50
N LEU A 27 -16.77 7.23 6.93
CA LEU A 27 -15.33 7.16 7.18
C LEU A 27 -14.58 8.38 6.61
N THR A 28 -15.02 8.93 5.48
CA THR A 28 -14.40 10.15 4.90
C THR A 28 -14.63 11.40 5.74
N GLU A 29 -15.72 11.44 6.51
CA GLU A 29 -16.07 12.58 7.37
C GLU A 29 -15.33 12.56 8.72
N ILE A 30 -14.68 11.44 9.06
CA ILE A 30 -13.92 11.32 10.30
C ILE A 30 -12.69 12.22 10.24
N ASN A 31 -12.51 13.04 11.27
CA ASN A 31 -11.29 13.81 11.47
C ASN A 31 -10.47 13.23 12.64
N VAL A 32 -9.16 13.13 12.42
CA VAL A 32 -8.18 12.69 13.40
C VAL A 32 -7.49 13.93 13.98
N VAL A 33 -7.41 14.01 15.30
CA VAL A 33 -6.69 15.08 16.00
C VAL A 33 -5.23 14.68 16.13
N LEU A 34 -4.34 15.48 15.54
CA LEU A 34 -2.90 15.29 15.64
C LEU A 34 -2.38 15.77 17.00
N GLN A 35 -1.19 15.31 17.38
CA GLN A 35 -0.54 15.73 18.63
C GLN A 35 -0.25 17.24 18.68
N SER A 36 -0.14 17.88 17.51
CA SER A 36 -0.04 19.33 17.34
C SER A 36 -1.33 20.10 17.67
N GLY A 37 -2.44 19.39 17.93
CA GLY A 37 -3.76 19.98 18.16
C GLY A 37 -4.54 20.33 16.88
N SER A 38 -3.92 20.19 15.70
CA SER A 38 -4.61 20.35 14.41
C SER A 38 -5.38 19.09 14.04
N SER A 39 -6.53 19.24 13.37
CA SER A 39 -7.29 18.13 12.80
C SER A 39 -6.92 17.87 11.34
N ILE A 40 -6.95 16.60 10.93
CA ILE A 40 -6.78 16.15 9.55
C ILE A 40 -7.86 15.11 9.24
N SER A 41 -8.33 15.02 7.99
CA SER A 41 -9.25 13.93 7.64
C SER A 41 -8.57 12.58 7.83
N TRP A 42 -9.32 11.59 8.29
CA TRP A 42 -8.83 10.25 8.56
C TRP A 42 -8.21 9.62 7.31
N LEU A 43 -8.84 9.80 6.16
CA LEU A 43 -8.34 9.26 4.89
C LEU A 43 -6.99 9.88 4.50
N LYS A 44 -6.85 11.20 4.67
CA LYS A 44 -5.57 11.90 4.41
C LYS A 44 -4.49 11.44 5.39
N TRP A 45 -4.84 11.29 6.66
CA TRP A 45 -3.94 10.74 7.67
C TRP A 45 -3.50 9.31 7.32
N LEU A 46 -4.42 8.45 6.90
CA LEU A 46 -4.13 7.06 6.52
C LEU A 46 -3.16 7.00 5.33
N CYS A 47 -3.39 7.81 4.29
CA CYS A 47 -2.48 7.90 3.15
C CYS A 47 -1.08 8.32 3.60
N GLN A 48 -0.97 9.40 4.39
CA GLN A 48 0.32 9.87 4.91
C GLN A 48 0.99 8.85 5.82
N TRP A 49 0.21 8.10 6.59
CA TRP A 49 0.72 7.04 7.46
C TRP A 49 1.28 5.86 6.66
N ILE A 50 0.59 5.41 5.61
CA ILE A 50 1.07 4.37 4.68
C ILE A 50 2.35 4.82 4.00
N VAL A 51 2.36 6.03 3.44
CA VAL A 51 3.52 6.65 2.81
C VAL A 51 4.70 6.57 3.79
N LYS A 52 4.52 7.02 5.03
CA LYS A 52 5.56 6.91 6.07
C LYS A 52 6.00 5.46 6.37
N GLN A 53 5.09 4.48 6.41
CA GLN A 53 5.49 3.08 6.61
C GLN A 53 6.38 2.57 5.47
N THR A 54 6.20 3.07 4.25
CA THR A 54 7.04 2.70 3.12
C THR A 54 8.36 3.45 3.04
N ASP A 55 8.66 4.43 3.90
CA ASP A 55 9.79 5.36 3.73
C ASP A 55 11.14 4.67 3.43
N SER A 56 11.46 3.55 4.08
CA SER A 56 12.76 2.87 3.90
C SER A 56 12.88 2.04 2.63
N PHE A 57 11.76 1.60 2.05
CA PHE A 57 11.72 0.67 0.91
C PHE A 57 10.84 1.17 -0.26
N ARG A 58 10.39 2.43 -0.22
CA ARG A 58 9.47 3.01 -1.20
C ARG A 58 10.05 2.98 -2.60
N GLU A 59 11.33 3.29 -2.71
CA GLU A 59 12.03 3.42 -3.99
C GLU A 59 12.06 2.09 -4.74
N GLU A 60 12.19 0.98 -4.00
CA GLU A 60 12.12 -0.40 -4.47
C GLU A 60 10.70 -0.77 -4.87
N ILE A 61 9.70 -0.42 -4.04
CA ILE A 61 8.27 -0.67 -4.35
C ILE A 61 7.86 0.06 -5.62
N LEU A 62 8.23 1.33 -5.78
CA LEU A 62 7.95 2.10 -7.00
C LEU A 62 8.73 1.61 -8.21
N ALA A 63 9.83 0.87 -8.02
CA ALA A 63 10.60 0.27 -9.11
C ALA A 63 10.04 -1.08 -9.58
N ILE A 64 9.09 -1.69 -8.85
CA ILE A 64 8.46 -2.97 -9.25
C ILE A 64 7.80 -2.79 -10.62
N GLY A 65 8.23 -3.60 -11.59
CA GLY A 65 7.73 -3.57 -12.96
C GLY A 65 8.40 -2.54 -13.88
N ASN A 66 9.22 -1.62 -13.35
CA ASN A 66 9.90 -0.57 -14.11
C ASN A 66 11.34 -0.93 -14.51
N THR A 67 11.75 -2.20 -14.32
CA THR A 67 12.96 -2.76 -14.90
C THR A 67 12.80 -2.82 -16.42
N LYS A 68 13.07 -1.69 -17.09
CA LYS A 68 13.61 -1.74 -18.45
C LYS A 68 14.75 -2.75 -18.40
N ALA A 69 14.68 -3.76 -19.25
CA ALA A 69 15.74 -4.72 -19.48
C ALA A 69 17.00 -3.98 -19.97
N SER A 70 17.76 -3.39 -19.06
CA SER A 70 19.14 -3.00 -19.31
C SER A 70 19.95 -4.29 -19.25
N ASN A 71 19.98 -4.99 -20.39
CA ASN A 71 21.16 -5.74 -20.77
C ASN A 71 22.34 -4.77 -20.71
N GLU A 72 23.20 -4.90 -19.71
CA GLU A 72 24.63 -4.60 -19.82
C GLU A 72 25.37 -5.17 -18.61
N ASP A 73 25.92 -6.36 -18.88
CA ASP A 73 27.26 -6.80 -18.58
C ASP A 73 27.80 -7.03 -17.16
N THR A 74 28.52 -8.15 -17.16
CA THR A 74 29.22 -8.85 -16.10
C THR A 74 30.52 -8.14 -15.73
N ASN A 75 31.00 -8.42 -14.51
CA ASN A 75 32.28 -8.06 -13.88
C ASN A 75 32.17 -6.83 -12.98
N GLU A 76 32.53 -6.86 -11.69
CA GLU A 76 33.70 -7.52 -11.12
C GLU A 76 33.51 -7.70 -9.60
N ARG A 77 33.95 -8.86 -9.09
CA ARG A 77 34.15 -9.14 -7.67
C ARG A 77 35.04 -8.07 -7.04
N ASN A 78 34.67 -7.57 -5.86
CA ASN A 78 35.65 -7.27 -4.83
C ASN A 78 35.13 -7.68 -3.45
N ASN A 79 35.71 -8.77 -2.95
CA ASN A 79 35.65 -9.18 -1.55
C ASN A 79 36.37 -8.14 -0.69
N ASN A 80 35.65 -7.54 0.25
CA ASN A 80 36.15 -7.22 1.58
C ASN A 80 35.01 -6.60 2.40
N SER A 81 34.37 -7.37 3.27
CA SER A 81 33.97 -6.80 4.55
C SER A 81 33.94 -7.87 5.62
N ASN A 82 34.54 -7.51 6.74
CA ASN A 82 34.78 -8.33 7.90
C ASN A 82 33.46 -8.67 8.61
N ASN A 83 33.41 -9.90 9.13
CA ASN A 83 32.44 -10.38 10.10
C ASN A 83 32.34 -9.46 11.33
N THR A 84 31.32 -8.60 11.37
CA THR A 84 30.75 -8.04 12.60
C THR A 84 29.32 -7.55 12.30
N SER A 85 28.37 -7.95 13.17
CA SER A 85 26.94 -7.57 13.29
C SER A 85 25.90 -8.27 12.39
N ASN A 86 25.55 -9.53 12.69
CA ASN A 86 24.36 -10.19 12.15
C ASN A 86 23.04 -9.76 12.87
N ASP A 87 23.11 -9.31 14.13
CA ASP A 87 21.91 -9.01 14.91
C ASP A 87 21.25 -7.66 14.53
N GLU A 88 22.04 -6.67 14.12
CA GLU A 88 21.52 -5.36 13.70
C GLU A 88 20.89 -5.44 12.31
N ASP A 89 21.48 -6.22 11.40
CA ASP A 89 20.98 -6.43 10.04
C ASP A 89 19.67 -7.26 10.04
N GLU A 90 19.58 -8.29 10.89
CA GLU A 90 18.35 -9.07 11.09
C GLU A 90 17.24 -8.22 11.76
N GLY A 91 17.60 -7.35 12.70
CA GLY A 91 16.67 -6.41 13.34
C GLY A 91 16.13 -5.34 12.38
N LEU A 92 16.98 -4.83 11.47
CA LEU A 92 16.59 -3.90 10.41
C LEU A 92 15.63 -4.58 9.42
N HIS A 93 15.97 -5.78 8.94
CA HIS A 93 15.10 -6.54 8.04
C HIS A 93 13.73 -6.85 8.65
N LYS A 94 13.68 -7.28 9.90
CA LYS A 94 12.42 -7.53 10.59
C LYS A 94 11.57 -6.26 10.72
N HIS A 95 12.20 -5.12 10.99
CA HIS A 95 11.47 -3.86 11.10
C HIS A 95 10.84 -3.45 9.75
N GLU A 96 11.52 -3.71 8.64
CA GLU A 96 10.98 -3.47 7.30
C GLU A 96 9.84 -4.42 6.95
N GLU A 97 9.92 -5.69 7.35
CA GLU A 97 8.82 -6.65 7.20
C GLU A 97 7.57 -6.21 7.98
N GLU A 98 7.74 -5.74 9.22
CA GLU A 98 6.66 -5.17 10.02
C GLU A 98 6.04 -3.95 9.31
N ASN A 99 6.87 -3.04 8.82
CA ASN A 99 6.40 -1.86 8.11
C ASN A 99 5.68 -2.22 6.80
N LEU A 100 6.14 -3.23 6.05
CA LEU A 100 5.49 -3.75 4.85
C LEU A 100 4.10 -4.33 5.16
N VAL A 101 3.98 -5.13 6.22
CA VAL A 101 2.69 -5.71 6.62
C VAL A 101 1.72 -4.61 7.10
N ALA A 102 2.20 -3.61 7.83
CA ALA A 102 1.41 -2.44 8.23
C ALA A 102 0.93 -1.62 7.02
N ALA A 103 1.85 -1.28 6.10
CA ALA A 103 1.53 -0.57 4.86
C ALA A 103 0.55 -1.36 4.02
N GLY A 104 0.76 -2.67 3.84
CA GLY A 104 -0.11 -3.54 3.06
C GLY A 104 -1.54 -3.62 3.61
N ASN A 105 -1.72 -3.74 4.93
CA ASN A 105 -3.06 -3.67 5.53
C ASN A 105 -3.72 -2.30 5.32
N GLY A 106 -2.95 -1.21 5.40
CA GLY A 106 -3.45 0.12 5.05
C GLY A 106 -3.86 0.22 3.58
N CYS A 107 -3.07 -0.33 2.68
CA CYS A 107 -3.37 -0.38 1.25
C CYS A 107 -4.60 -1.24 0.93
N VAL A 108 -4.89 -2.31 1.69
CA VAL A 108 -6.14 -3.07 1.55
C VAL A 108 -7.35 -2.18 1.85
N VAL A 109 -7.30 -1.41 2.95
CA VAL A 109 -8.38 -0.45 3.28
C VAL A 109 -8.57 0.58 2.18
N LEU A 110 -7.48 1.16 1.65
CA LEU A 110 -7.57 2.11 0.55
C LEU A 110 -8.10 1.46 -0.73
N ALA A 111 -7.69 0.23 -1.03
CA ALA A 111 -8.16 -0.51 -2.19
C ALA A 111 -9.68 -0.73 -2.11
N CYS A 112 -10.20 -1.19 -0.98
CA CYS A 112 -11.64 -1.33 -0.76
C CYS A 112 -12.38 0.01 -0.99
N LEU A 113 -11.88 1.12 -0.45
CA LEU A 113 -12.49 2.44 -0.64
C LEU A 113 -12.48 2.91 -2.10
N ILE A 114 -11.50 2.49 -2.91
CA ILE A 114 -11.38 2.82 -4.32
C ILE A 114 -12.30 1.93 -5.17
N THR A 115 -12.31 0.63 -4.89
CA THR A 115 -12.97 -0.39 -5.72
C THR A 115 -14.44 -0.63 -5.34
N GLU A 116 -14.90 -0.09 -4.22
CA GLU A 116 -16.29 -0.17 -3.79
C GLU A 116 -17.07 1.09 -4.21
N PRO A 117 -17.72 1.09 -5.39
CA PRO A 117 -18.52 2.22 -5.85
C PRO A 117 -19.74 2.39 -4.93
N ASN A 118 -19.90 3.58 -4.38
CA ASN A 118 -21.15 3.95 -3.74
C ASN A 118 -22.17 4.29 -4.84
N ASN A 119 -22.99 3.32 -5.22
CA ASN A 119 -24.01 3.51 -6.26
C ASN A 119 -25.07 4.57 -5.88
N ASP A 120 -25.26 4.81 -4.58
CA ASP A 120 -26.19 5.82 -4.07
C ASP A 120 -25.54 7.22 -4.01
N ASP A 121 -24.21 7.30 -3.98
CA ASP A 121 -23.43 8.57 -3.98
C ASP A 121 -22.13 8.46 -4.82
N PRO A 122 -22.25 8.47 -6.16
CA PRO A 122 -21.09 8.35 -7.06
C PRO A 122 -20.07 9.50 -6.92
N GLU A 123 -20.52 10.69 -6.53
CA GLU A 123 -19.65 11.86 -6.33
C GLU A 123 -18.71 11.66 -5.13
N SER A 124 -19.19 10.99 -4.08
CA SER A 124 -18.36 10.61 -2.93
C SER A 124 -17.23 9.65 -3.34
N SER A 125 -17.53 8.63 -4.15
CA SER A 125 -16.50 7.70 -4.65
C SER A 125 -15.42 8.40 -5.48
N VAL A 126 -15.80 9.32 -6.38
CA VAL A 126 -14.82 10.12 -7.15
C VAL A 126 -13.97 11.00 -6.23
N THR A 127 -14.59 11.60 -5.21
CA THR A 127 -13.89 12.45 -4.23
C THR A 127 -12.87 11.64 -3.42
N ILE A 128 -13.25 10.44 -2.97
CA ILE A 128 -12.37 9.51 -2.26
C ILE A 128 -11.16 9.15 -3.13
N GLN A 129 -11.39 8.72 -4.36
CA GLN A 129 -10.33 8.34 -5.29
C GLN A 129 -9.38 9.51 -5.55
N THR A 130 -9.92 10.70 -5.84
CA THR A 130 -9.13 11.91 -6.06
C THR A 130 -8.27 12.24 -4.83
N LEU A 131 -8.85 12.19 -3.63
CA LEU A 131 -8.11 12.48 -2.40
C LEU A 131 -6.99 11.47 -2.17
N ILE A 132 -7.23 10.18 -2.40
CA ILE A 132 -6.19 9.15 -2.24
C ILE A 132 -5.06 9.42 -3.22
N LYS A 133 -5.35 9.64 -4.49
CA LYS A 133 -4.35 9.93 -5.53
C LYS A 133 -3.52 11.16 -5.19
N ASP A 134 -4.15 12.25 -4.78
CA ASP A 134 -3.48 13.50 -4.37
C ASP A 134 -2.52 13.33 -3.18
N GLN A 135 -2.69 12.28 -2.37
CA GLN A 135 -1.82 12.00 -1.22
C GLN A 135 -0.74 10.96 -1.50
N MET A 136 -0.82 10.23 -2.61
CA MET A 136 0.17 9.25 -2.98
C MET A 136 1.35 9.89 -3.71
N PRO A 137 2.58 9.39 -3.48
CA PRO A 137 3.73 9.89 -4.21
C PRO A 137 3.62 9.53 -5.70
N PRO A 138 4.01 10.44 -6.60
CA PRO A 138 3.98 10.17 -8.03
C PRO A 138 5.04 9.12 -8.40
N ASN A 139 4.90 8.53 -9.59
CA ASN A 139 5.92 7.66 -10.15
C ASN A 139 7.21 8.42 -10.47
N LYS A 140 8.34 7.70 -10.46
CA LYS A 140 9.68 8.25 -10.75
C LYS A 140 9.80 8.88 -12.15
N ASP A 141 9.01 8.41 -13.10
CA ASP A 141 8.98 8.91 -14.47
C ASP A 141 7.99 10.08 -14.67
N GLY A 142 7.33 10.53 -13.60
CA GLY A 142 6.31 11.56 -13.65
C GLY A 142 5.01 11.11 -14.34
N SER A 143 4.85 9.81 -14.62
CA SER A 143 3.59 9.24 -15.12
C SER A 143 2.54 9.16 -14.02
N SER A 144 1.28 9.38 -14.40
CA SER A 144 0.12 9.55 -13.51
C SER A 144 -0.50 8.24 -13.04
N SER A 145 0.27 7.18 -12.79
CA SER A 145 -0.31 6.02 -12.12
C SER A 145 -0.23 6.25 -10.61
N ASP A 146 -1.07 7.16 -10.13
CA ASP A 146 -1.15 7.66 -8.75
C ASP A 146 -1.51 6.54 -7.73
N LEU A 147 -1.83 5.35 -8.23
CA LEU A 147 -2.14 4.14 -7.45
C LEU A 147 -0.99 3.12 -7.44
N THR A 148 0.13 3.39 -8.14
CA THR A 148 1.26 2.47 -8.28
C THR A 148 1.83 2.05 -6.93
N LEU A 149 2.00 3.00 -5.99
CA LEU A 149 2.48 2.67 -4.65
C LEU A 149 1.56 1.67 -3.96
N ILE A 150 0.24 1.85 -4.07
CA ILE A 150 -0.77 0.97 -3.45
C ILE A 150 -0.67 -0.42 -4.07
N VAL A 151 -0.74 -0.51 -5.40
CA VAL A 151 -0.70 -1.77 -6.15
C VAL A 151 0.61 -2.53 -5.87
N ASN A 152 1.75 -1.85 -5.95
CA ASN A 152 3.04 -2.50 -5.76
C ASN A 152 3.28 -2.89 -4.30
N THR A 153 2.77 -2.12 -3.33
CA THR A 153 2.78 -2.50 -1.91
C THR A 153 1.93 -3.76 -1.70
N LEU A 154 0.74 -3.86 -2.29
CA LEU A 154 -0.10 -5.05 -2.21
C LEU A 154 0.55 -6.28 -2.87
N LYS A 155 1.26 -6.09 -4.00
CA LYS A 155 2.05 -7.15 -4.65
C LYS A 155 3.18 -7.64 -3.75
N ALA A 156 3.95 -6.73 -3.15
CA ALA A 156 5.00 -7.06 -2.18
C ALA A 156 4.44 -7.74 -0.92
N TYR A 157 3.32 -7.26 -0.41
CA TYR A 157 2.58 -7.83 0.72
C TYR A 157 2.15 -9.28 0.43
N CYS A 158 1.55 -9.54 -0.73
CA CYS A 158 1.20 -10.90 -1.14
C CYS A 158 2.43 -11.82 -1.22
N ASN A 159 3.53 -11.33 -1.78
CA ASN A 159 4.77 -12.08 -1.88
C ASN A 159 5.34 -12.42 -0.50
N TYR A 160 5.36 -11.47 0.43
CA TYR A 160 5.78 -11.69 1.81
C TYR A 160 4.95 -12.81 2.46
N TYR A 161 3.61 -12.74 2.42
CA TYR A 161 2.78 -13.79 2.99
C TYR A 161 2.99 -15.15 2.32
N HIS A 162 3.20 -15.18 1.01
CA HIS A 162 3.44 -16.42 0.28
C HIS A 162 4.74 -17.08 0.72
N ILE A 163 5.81 -16.30 0.85
CA ILE A 163 7.14 -16.78 1.28
C ILE A 163 7.09 -17.22 2.74
N SER A 164 6.50 -16.41 3.62
CA SER A 164 6.53 -16.62 5.06
C SER A 164 5.57 -17.71 5.55
N MET A 165 4.41 -17.89 4.90
CA MET A 165 3.37 -18.83 5.36
C MET A 165 3.04 -19.94 4.33
N GLY A 166 3.66 -19.93 3.15
CA GLY A 166 3.44 -20.95 2.12
C GLY A 166 1.97 -21.09 1.76
N GLN A 167 1.45 -22.33 1.76
CA GLN A 167 0.06 -22.61 1.40
C GLN A 167 -0.98 -22.05 2.38
N VAL A 168 -0.60 -21.75 3.63
CA VAL A 168 -1.53 -21.20 4.63
C VAL A 168 -1.92 -19.75 4.28
N SER A 169 -1.08 -19.05 3.52
CA SER A 169 -1.34 -17.68 3.07
C SER A 169 -2.47 -17.54 2.06
N PHE A 170 -2.92 -18.62 1.42
CA PHE A 170 -3.86 -18.51 0.28
C PHE A 170 -5.18 -17.82 0.64
N ALA A 171 -5.68 -18.01 1.86
CA ALA A 171 -6.90 -17.34 2.33
C ALA A 171 -6.74 -15.82 2.44
N ILE A 172 -5.52 -15.33 2.67
CA ILE A 172 -5.19 -13.90 2.75
C ILE A 172 -4.86 -13.35 1.36
N ILE A 173 -4.05 -14.09 0.59
CA ILE A 173 -3.54 -13.62 -0.70
C ILE A 173 -4.63 -13.57 -1.78
N ALA A 174 -5.53 -14.56 -1.82
CA ALA A 174 -6.54 -14.63 -2.87
C ALA A 174 -7.45 -13.38 -2.94
N PRO A 175 -8.06 -12.89 -1.83
CA PRO A 175 -8.85 -11.67 -1.89
C PRO A 175 -8.00 -10.42 -2.22
N VAL A 176 -6.76 -10.34 -1.72
CA VAL A 176 -5.88 -9.20 -2.03
C VAL A 176 -5.48 -9.19 -3.50
N LYS A 177 -5.24 -10.36 -4.12
CA LYS A 177 -5.00 -10.45 -5.58
C LYS A 177 -6.18 -9.96 -6.40
N LYS A 178 -7.42 -10.25 -5.97
CA LYS A 178 -8.62 -9.74 -6.62
C LYS A 178 -8.70 -8.21 -6.55
N LEU A 179 -8.39 -7.62 -5.38
CA LEU A 179 -8.30 -6.16 -5.24
C LEU A 179 -7.22 -5.55 -6.15
N ILE A 180 -6.06 -6.21 -6.29
CA ILE A 180 -5.01 -5.77 -7.21
C ILE A 180 -5.51 -5.76 -8.66
N GLU A 181 -6.23 -6.80 -9.09
CA GLU A 181 -6.80 -6.89 -10.43
C GLU A 181 -7.82 -5.76 -10.70
N GLU A 182 -8.71 -5.49 -9.74
CA GLU A 182 -9.68 -4.40 -9.82
C GLU A 182 -9.01 -3.02 -9.92
N LEU A 183 -7.96 -2.78 -9.13
CA LEU A 183 -7.17 -1.55 -9.20
C LEU A 183 -6.43 -1.41 -10.53
N ASP A 184 -5.80 -2.48 -11.02
CA ASP A 184 -5.11 -2.50 -12.31
C ASP A 184 -6.10 -2.20 -13.46
N ASP A 185 -7.36 -2.63 -13.37
CA ASP A 185 -8.39 -2.31 -14.37
C ASP A 185 -8.83 -0.84 -14.31
N ILE A 186 -8.98 -0.25 -13.12
CA ILE A 186 -9.24 1.19 -12.96
C ILE A 186 -8.12 2.01 -13.61
N ILE A 187 -6.86 1.65 -13.35
CA ILE A 187 -5.69 2.34 -13.94
C ILE A 187 -5.75 2.29 -15.48
N LYS A 188 -6.03 1.12 -16.08
CA LYS A 188 -6.13 0.97 -17.54
C LYS A 188 -7.25 1.80 -18.17
N VAL A 189 -8.40 1.90 -17.49
CA VAL A 189 -9.54 2.69 -17.97
C VAL A 189 -9.18 4.17 -18.03
N GLU A 190 -8.45 4.67 -17.04
CA GLU A 190 -8.01 6.08 -16.97
C GLU A 190 -6.92 6.43 -18.00
N GLU A 191 -6.07 5.47 -18.35
CA GLU A 191 -5.03 5.63 -19.38
C GLU A 191 -5.57 5.52 -20.82
N SER A 192 -6.82 5.09 -21.00
CA SER A 192 -7.45 4.98 -22.32
C SER A 192 -7.92 6.37 -22.79
N PRO A 193 -7.45 6.88 -23.94
CA PRO A 193 -7.89 8.18 -24.43
C PRO A 193 -9.41 8.18 -24.69
N LEU A 194 -10.09 9.23 -24.21
CA LEU A 194 -11.49 9.50 -24.56
C LEU A 194 -11.59 9.67 -26.08
N ASP A 195 -12.14 8.67 -26.77
CA ASP A 195 -12.57 8.75 -28.17
C ASP A 195 -13.80 9.67 -28.34
#